data_AF-A0A8J2ZFM0-F1
#
_entry.id   AF-A0A8J2ZFM0-F1
#
_cell.length_a   1.000
_cell.length_b   1.000
_cell.length_c   1.000
_cell.angle_alpha   90.00
_cell.angle_beta   90.00
_cell.angle_gamma   90.00
#
_symmetry.space_group_name_H-M   'P 1'
#
loop_
_entity.id
_entity.type
_entity.pdbx_description
1 polymer ?
#
loop_
_entity_poly.entity_id
_entity_poly.type
_entity_poly.pdbx_seq_one_letter_code
_entity_poly.pdbx_strand_id
1 'polypeptide(L)'
;MAFPSPQRSPLASILAGLPPPPAPLGHVWGDDGAGYRYRFAVYDIHACPSAPNAVYIFAALQGLTYVPLYVGRAEALSRRLSDHERRDEAIRRGARYLLVHVPGVSDPVGYAEAERRLIRHYAPTLNEQHNPLAALLAR
;
A
#
# COMPACT_ATOMS: atom_id res chain seq x y z
N MET A 1 54.67 -24.89 -11.85
CA MET A 1 54.02 -23.98 -10.88
C MET A 1 52.55 -23.87 -11.27
N ALA A 2 51.63 -24.33 -10.42
CA ALA A 2 50.19 -24.27 -10.68
C ALA A 2 49.55 -23.33 -9.65
N PHE A 3 48.84 -22.30 -10.14
CA PHE A 3 48.07 -21.39 -9.28
C PHE A 3 46.77 -22.08 -8.85
N PRO A 4 46.37 -21.99 -7.57
CA PRO A 4 45.09 -22.54 -7.15
C PRO A 4 43.94 -21.71 -7.75
N SER A 5 42.94 -22.39 -8.31
CA SER A 5 41.71 -21.77 -8.78
C SER A 5 40.95 -21.12 -7.62
N PRO A 6 40.35 -19.93 -7.79
CA PRO A 6 39.58 -19.29 -6.75
C PRO A 6 38.33 -20.12 -6.43
N GLN A 7 38.30 -20.70 -5.22
CA GLN A 7 37.09 -21.34 -4.72
C GLN A 7 36.02 -20.27 -4.56
N ARG A 8 34.91 -20.42 -5.30
CA ARG A 8 33.71 -19.59 -5.15
C ARG A 8 33.17 -19.79 -3.73
N SER A 9 33.06 -18.70 -2.98
CA SER A 9 32.51 -18.70 -1.63
C SER A 9 31.09 -19.31 -1.61
N PRO A 10 30.80 -20.28 -0.72
CA PRO A 10 29.49 -20.94 -0.64
C PRO A 10 28.36 -20.00 -0.17
N LEU A 11 28.68 -18.79 0.29
CA LEU A 11 27.70 -17.80 0.74
C LEU A 11 26.90 -17.14 -0.40
N ALA A 12 27.41 -17.18 -1.65
CA ALA A 12 26.69 -16.61 -2.79
C ALA A 12 25.44 -17.42 -3.18
N SER A 13 25.35 -18.69 -2.76
CA SER A 13 24.27 -19.61 -3.17
C SER A 13 23.02 -19.53 -2.29
N ILE A 14 23.08 -18.90 -1.11
CA ILE A 14 21.93 -18.85 -0.17
C ILE A 14 20.96 -17.70 -0.50
N LEU A 15 21.40 -16.67 -1.23
CA LEU A 15 20.56 -15.52 -1.62
C LEU A 15 19.74 -15.75 -2.91
N ALA A 16 19.95 -16.87 -3.61
CA ALA A 16 19.36 -17.13 -4.92
C ALA A 16 17.91 -17.67 -4.89
N GLY A 17 17.34 -17.91 -3.70
CA GLY A 17 16.05 -18.60 -3.53
C GLY A 17 14.87 -17.74 -3.08
N LEU A 18 15.08 -16.46 -2.74
CA LEU A 18 13.98 -15.58 -2.37
C LEU A 18 13.38 -14.92 -3.63
N PRO A 19 12.04 -14.91 -3.79
CA PRO A 19 11.42 -14.15 -4.86
C PRO A 19 11.83 -12.67 -4.73
N PRO A 20 12.04 -11.96 -5.85
CA PRO A 20 12.36 -10.55 -5.81
C PRO A 20 11.24 -9.78 -5.09
N PRO A 21 11.57 -8.67 -4.41
CA PRO A 21 10.54 -7.84 -3.77
C PRO A 21 9.55 -7.37 -4.83
N PRO A 22 8.27 -7.20 -4.47
CA PRO A 22 7.25 -6.75 -5.40
C PRO A 22 7.60 -5.36 -5.92
N ALA A 23 7.63 -5.20 -7.25
CA ALA A 23 7.85 -3.93 -7.91
C ALA A 23 6.51 -3.20 -8.15
N PRO A 24 6.48 -1.86 -8.09
CA PRO A 24 5.28 -1.11 -8.44
C PRO A 24 4.99 -1.20 -9.94
N LEU A 25 3.71 -1.33 -10.28
CA LEU A 25 3.16 -1.28 -11.63
C LEU A 25 3.22 0.14 -12.24
N GLY A 26 3.34 1.16 -11.40
CA GLY A 26 3.36 2.55 -11.80
C GLY A 26 3.19 3.50 -10.62
N HIS A 27 2.89 4.76 -10.92
CA HIS A 27 2.56 5.76 -9.91
C HIS A 27 1.32 6.54 -10.31
N VAL A 28 0.55 6.97 -9.32
CA VAL A 28 -0.60 7.85 -9.49
C VAL A 28 -0.57 8.96 -8.45
N TRP A 29 -1.19 10.09 -8.77
CA TRP A 29 -1.40 11.19 -7.83
C TRP A 29 -2.84 11.16 -7.32
N GLY A 30 -3.03 11.35 -6.02
CA GLY A 30 -4.34 11.59 -5.40
C GLY A 30 -4.28 12.83 -4.51
N ASP A 31 -5.42 13.48 -4.27
CA ASP A 31 -5.55 14.63 -3.38
C ASP A 31 -6.45 14.31 -2.17
N ASP A 32 -6.36 15.13 -1.12
CA ASP A 32 -7.22 15.00 0.06
C ASP A 32 -8.37 16.02 0.11
N GLY A 33 -8.64 16.73 -1.00
CA GLY A 33 -9.60 17.85 -1.01
C GLY A 33 -9.24 19.03 -0.09
N ALA A 34 -8.10 19.00 0.60
CA ALA A 34 -7.57 20.06 1.46
C ALA A 34 -6.31 20.71 0.87
N GLY A 35 -6.05 20.48 -0.41
CA GLY A 35 -4.97 21.11 -1.17
C GLY A 35 -3.63 20.39 -1.12
N TYR A 36 -3.54 19.21 -0.50
CA TYR A 36 -2.32 18.40 -0.52
C TYR A 36 -2.45 17.21 -1.48
N ARG A 37 -1.36 16.90 -2.20
CA ARG A 37 -1.30 15.82 -3.19
C ARG A 37 -0.27 14.78 -2.77
N TYR A 38 -0.69 13.53 -2.83
CA TYR A 38 0.10 12.36 -2.48
C TYR A 38 0.51 11.63 -3.76
N ARG A 39 1.78 11.24 -3.85
CA ARG A 39 2.25 10.31 -4.88
C ARG A 39 2.14 8.89 -4.34
N PHE A 40 1.33 8.07 -4.99
CA PHE A 40 1.17 6.67 -4.66
C PHE A 40 1.94 5.80 -5.65
N ALA A 41 2.69 4.84 -5.13
CA ALA A 41 3.14 3.68 -5.89
C ALA A 41 1.99 2.67 -6.00
N VAL A 42 1.74 2.18 -7.22
CA VAL A 42 0.65 1.24 -7.51
C VAL A 42 1.21 -0.18 -7.52
N TYR A 43 0.58 -1.09 -6.80
CA TYR A 43 0.90 -2.51 -6.77
C TYR A 43 -0.35 -3.35 -7.05
N ASP A 44 -0.15 -4.62 -7.37
CA ASP A 44 -1.20 -5.63 -7.27
C ASP A 44 -1.69 -5.76 -5.82
N ILE A 45 -2.98 -6.06 -5.60
CA ILE A 45 -3.57 -6.14 -4.26
C ILE A 45 -2.93 -7.21 -3.35
N HIS A 46 -2.35 -8.25 -3.93
CA HIS A 46 -1.66 -9.31 -3.18
C HIS A 46 -0.20 -8.94 -2.86
N ALA A 47 0.33 -7.87 -3.43
CA ALA A 47 1.67 -7.42 -3.12
C ALA A 47 1.82 -7.06 -1.64
N CYS A 48 2.98 -7.41 -1.07
CA CYS A 48 3.36 -7.07 0.30
C CYS A 48 4.68 -6.27 0.30
N PRO A 49 4.70 -5.06 -0.28
CA PRO A 49 5.91 -4.23 -0.28
C PRO A 49 6.32 -3.87 1.14
N SER A 50 7.62 -3.79 1.36
CA SER A 50 8.18 -3.29 2.62
C SER A 50 8.34 -1.78 2.54
N ALA A 51 7.71 -1.07 3.48
CA ALA A 51 7.84 0.37 3.63
C ALA A 51 7.60 0.76 5.09
N PRO A 52 8.40 1.68 5.66
CA PRO A 52 8.12 2.27 6.95
C PRO A 52 7.08 3.40 6.82
N ASN A 53 6.30 3.64 7.88
CA ASN A 53 5.46 4.84 8.02
C ASN A 53 4.61 5.16 6.77
N ALA A 54 3.89 4.16 6.28
CA ALA A 54 3.13 4.26 5.03
C ALA A 54 1.64 4.49 5.29
N VAL A 55 0.99 5.20 4.37
CA VAL A 55 -0.45 5.14 4.16
C VAL A 55 -0.72 4.32 2.90
N TYR A 56 -1.74 3.47 2.94
CA TYR A 56 -2.09 2.60 1.84
C TYR A 56 -3.58 2.56 1.58
N ILE A 57 -3.94 2.22 0.34
CA ILE A 57 -5.33 2.16 -0.12
C ILE A 57 -5.54 0.84 -0.87
N PHE A 58 -6.59 0.10 -0.50
CA PHE A 58 -7.14 -0.93 -1.38
C PHE A 58 -8.12 -0.27 -2.33
N ALA A 59 -7.86 -0.39 -3.63
CA ALA A 59 -8.61 0.31 -4.65
C ALA A 59 -9.14 -0.63 -5.75
N ALA A 60 -10.35 -0.35 -6.20
CA ALA A 60 -10.87 -0.84 -7.46
C ALA A 60 -10.46 0.13 -8.60
N LEU A 61 -10.43 -0.35 -9.83
CA LEU A 61 -10.27 0.51 -11.01
C LEU A 61 -11.62 0.59 -11.73
N GLN A 62 -12.18 1.79 -11.82
CA GLN A 62 -13.42 2.07 -12.56
C GLN A 62 -13.10 3.05 -13.69
N GLY A 63 -13.16 2.57 -14.93
CA GLY A 63 -12.64 3.32 -16.07
C GLY A 63 -11.13 3.56 -15.92
N LEU A 64 -10.73 4.82 -15.81
CA LEU A 64 -9.34 5.24 -15.62
C LEU A 64 -9.05 5.73 -14.18
N THR A 65 -10.00 5.55 -13.26
CA THR A 65 -9.93 6.12 -11.91
C THR A 65 -9.82 5.01 -10.86
N TYR A 66 -8.85 5.16 -9.95
CA TYR A 66 -8.77 4.33 -8.76
C TYR A 66 -9.80 4.78 -7.73
N VAL A 67 -10.70 3.88 -7.36
CA VAL A 67 -11.76 4.13 -6.38
C VAL A 67 -11.36 3.49 -5.04
N PRO A 68 -11.09 4.29 -3.99
CA PRO A 68 -10.73 3.78 -2.67
C PRO A 68 -11.87 2.97 -2.04
N LEU A 69 -11.57 1.75 -1.62
CA LEU A 69 -12.49 0.91 -0.84
C LEU A 69 -12.10 0.85 0.64
N TYR A 70 -10.79 0.88 0.92
CA TYR A 70 -10.23 0.94 2.27
C TYR A 70 -8.98 1.81 2.24
N VAL A 71 -8.78 2.64 3.27
CA VAL A 71 -7.55 3.39 3.53
C VAL A 71 -7.06 3.00 4.92
N GLY A 72 -5.76 2.73 5.04
CA GLY A 72 -5.14 2.44 6.33
C GLY A 72 -3.71 2.93 6.40
N ARG A 73 -3.12 2.82 7.58
CA ARG A 73 -1.72 3.18 7.83
C ARG A 73 -0.92 2.05 8.46
N ALA A 74 0.40 2.10 8.33
CA ALA A 74 1.31 1.14 8.94
C ALA A 74 2.69 1.74 9.23
N GLU A 75 3.22 1.48 10.42
CA GLU A 75 4.65 1.71 10.70
C GLU A 75 5.55 0.71 9.98
N ALA A 76 5.07 -0.52 9.79
CA ALA A 76 5.72 -1.58 9.02
C ALA A 76 4.73 -2.21 8.04
N LEU A 77 4.77 -1.75 6.78
CA LEU A 77 3.75 -2.07 5.79
C LEU A 77 3.65 -3.56 5.47
N SER A 78 4.77 -4.25 5.25
CA SER A 78 4.78 -5.68 4.93
C SER A 78 4.09 -6.50 6.02
N ARG A 79 4.43 -6.25 7.30
CA ARG A 79 3.80 -6.92 8.46
C ARG A 79 2.30 -6.65 8.52
N ARG A 80 1.86 -5.41 8.27
CA ARG A 80 0.43 -5.06 8.28
C ARG A 80 -0.33 -5.73 7.13
N LEU A 81 0.30 -5.87 5.97
CA LEU A 81 -0.31 -6.44 4.78
C LEU A 81 -0.35 -7.97 4.77
N SER A 82 0.57 -8.65 5.47
CA SER A 82 0.62 -10.13 5.50
C SER A 82 -0.63 -10.78 6.11
N ASP A 83 -1.28 -10.11 7.05
CA ASP A 83 -2.45 -10.62 7.78
C ASP A 83 -3.55 -9.54 7.88
N HIS A 84 -3.89 -8.95 6.73
CA HIS A 84 -4.80 -7.80 6.69
C HIS A 84 -6.27 -8.25 6.61
N GLU A 85 -7.01 -8.06 7.69
CA GLU A 85 -8.38 -8.55 7.89
C GLU A 85 -9.41 -8.03 6.84
N ARG A 86 -9.21 -6.81 6.32
CA ARG A 86 -10.08 -6.21 5.29
C ARG A 86 -9.70 -6.53 3.84
N ARG A 87 -8.57 -7.20 3.57
CA ARG A 87 -8.10 -7.41 2.19
C ARG A 87 -9.07 -8.28 1.40
N ASP A 88 -9.48 -9.42 1.96
CA ASP A 88 -10.38 -10.35 1.27
C ASP A 88 -11.76 -9.72 1.01
N GLU A 89 -12.25 -8.92 1.96
CA GLU A 89 -13.48 -8.16 1.78
C GLU A 89 -13.34 -7.11 0.65
N ALA A 90 -12.23 -6.38 0.62
CA ALA A 90 -11.94 -5.42 -0.44
C ALA A 90 -11.87 -6.09 -1.82
N ILE A 91 -11.21 -7.26 -1.92
CA ILE A 91 -11.13 -8.04 -3.15
C ILE A 91 -12.53 -8.45 -3.63
N ARG A 92 -13.38 -8.97 -2.73
CA ARG A 92 -14.79 -9.30 -3.06
C ARG A 92 -15.58 -8.10 -3.56
N ARG A 93 -15.27 -6.89 -3.08
CA ARG A 93 -15.86 -5.63 -3.55
C ARG A 93 -15.17 -5.06 -4.80
N GLY A 94 -14.25 -5.79 -5.42
CA GLY A 94 -13.61 -5.44 -6.69
C GLY A 94 -12.26 -4.73 -6.56
N ALA A 95 -11.67 -4.66 -5.37
CA ALA A 95 -10.31 -4.16 -5.20
C ALA A 95 -9.31 -5.07 -5.93
N ARG A 96 -8.45 -4.47 -6.75
CA ARG A 96 -7.39 -5.16 -7.51
C ARG A 96 -6.02 -4.51 -7.32
N TYR A 97 -5.98 -3.32 -6.73
CA TYR A 97 -4.78 -2.53 -6.59
C TYR A 97 -4.53 -2.14 -5.14
N LEU A 98 -3.25 -2.11 -4.79
CA LEU A 98 -2.73 -1.54 -3.57
C LEU A 98 -1.99 -0.25 -3.93
N LEU A 99 -2.47 0.89 -3.45
CA LEU A 99 -1.80 2.17 -3.58
C LEU A 99 -1.02 2.44 -2.30
N VAL A 100 0.25 2.81 -2.40
CA VAL A 100 1.12 3.05 -1.22
C VAL A 100 1.77 4.41 -1.33
N HIS A 101 1.63 5.24 -0.31
CA HIS A 101 2.35 6.48 -0.17
C HIS A 101 3.19 6.45 1.11
N VAL A 102 4.46 6.82 0.97
CA VAL A 102 5.40 6.98 2.08
C VAL A 102 5.79 8.46 2.12
N PRO A 103 5.35 9.21 3.13
CA PRO A 103 5.75 10.60 3.28
C PRO A 103 7.26 10.73 3.46
N GLY A 104 7.85 11.68 2.75
CA GLY A 104 9.22 12.10 2.95
C GLY A 104 9.39 12.93 4.23
N VAL A 105 10.64 13.08 4.68
CA VAL A 105 10.97 13.87 5.88
C VAL A 105 10.55 15.34 5.74
N SER A 106 10.55 15.87 4.51
CA SER A 106 10.15 17.24 4.19
C SER A 106 8.64 17.40 3.93
N ASP A 107 7.87 16.30 3.92
CA ASP A 107 6.44 16.40 3.64
C ASP A 107 5.71 17.01 4.85
N PRO A 108 4.84 18.01 4.62
CA PRO A 108 4.11 18.67 5.70
C PRO A 108 3.03 17.76 6.32
N VAL A 109 2.72 16.64 5.68
CA VAL A 109 1.69 15.69 6.10
C VAL A 109 2.31 14.33 6.35
N GLY A 110 2.42 13.95 7.62
CA GLY A 110 2.83 12.61 8.01
C GLY A 110 1.75 11.55 7.75
N TYR A 111 2.14 10.28 7.75
CA TYR A 111 1.30 9.15 7.32
C TYR A 111 0.01 8.99 8.14
N ALA A 112 0.07 9.27 9.44
CA ALA A 112 -1.11 9.24 10.33
C ALA A 112 -2.12 10.35 10.02
N GLU A 113 -1.65 11.54 9.63
CA GLU A 113 -2.54 12.63 9.20
C GLU A 113 -3.04 12.40 7.78
N ALA A 114 -2.19 11.90 6.88
CA ALA A 114 -2.56 11.52 5.53
C ALA A 114 -3.75 10.54 5.53
N GLU A 115 -3.68 9.48 6.34
CA GLU A 115 -4.78 8.52 6.53
C GLU A 115 -6.09 9.23 6.91
N ARG A 116 -6.08 10.08 7.94
CA ARG A 116 -7.28 10.79 8.40
C ARG A 116 -7.88 11.67 7.31
N ARG A 117 -7.03 12.39 6.57
CA ARG A 117 -7.46 13.29 5.49
C ARG A 117 -8.02 12.53 4.30
N LEU A 118 -7.36 11.45 3.89
CA LEU A 118 -7.82 10.59 2.80
C LEU A 118 -9.14 9.87 3.14
N ILE A 119 -9.30 9.37 4.37
CA ILE A 119 -10.57 8.80 4.84
C ILE A 119 -11.68 9.84 4.81
N ARG A 120 -11.41 11.06 5.31
CA ARG A 120 -12.40 12.15 5.31
C ARG A 120 -12.81 12.56 3.90
N HIS A 121 -11.86 12.61 2.97
CA HIS A 121 -12.09 13.06 1.60
C HIS A 121 -12.83 12.00 0.76
N TYR A 122 -12.34 10.76 0.77
CA TYR A 122 -12.87 9.69 -0.09
C TYR A 122 -14.00 8.88 0.54
N ALA A 123 -14.21 8.99 1.86
CA ALA A 123 -15.19 8.21 2.62
C ALA A 123 -15.27 6.72 2.22
N PRO A 124 -14.15 5.97 2.26
CA PRO A 124 -14.12 4.61 1.71
C PRO A 124 -15.08 3.69 2.45
N THR A 125 -15.80 2.84 1.70
CA THR A 125 -16.89 2.02 2.25
C THR A 125 -16.45 1.03 3.33
N LEU A 126 -15.19 0.61 3.36
CA LEU A 126 -14.68 -0.34 4.37
C LEU A 126 -14.04 0.34 5.59
N ASN A 127 -14.03 1.67 5.65
CA ASN A 127 -13.56 2.43 6.81
C ASN A 127 -14.71 2.74 7.79
N GLU A 128 -15.72 1.87 7.90
CA GLU A 128 -16.97 2.08 8.66
C GLU A 128 -16.77 2.50 10.12
N GLN A 129 -15.67 2.08 10.77
CA GLN A 129 -15.30 2.53 12.12
C GLN A 129 -15.05 4.04 12.22
N HIS A 130 -14.85 4.73 11.09
CA HIS A 130 -14.67 6.18 10.99
C HIS A 130 -15.85 6.91 10.32
N ASN A 131 -16.94 6.21 9.98
CA ASN A 131 -18.11 6.80 9.34
C ASN A 131 -19.44 6.24 9.91
N PRO A 132 -19.92 6.75 11.05
CA PRO A 132 -21.17 6.28 11.66
C PRO A 132 -22.42 6.51 10.76
N LEU A 133 -22.33 7.43 9.78
CA LEU A 133 -23.42 7.69 8.83
C LEU A 133 -23.47 6.67 7.68
N ALA A 134 -22.33 6.10 7.26
CA ALA A 134 -22.33 5.03 6.25
C ALA A 134 -23.03 3.77 6.76
N ALA A 135 -22.91 3.46 8.05
CA ALA A 135 -23.62 2.34 8.69
C ALA A 135 -25.16 2.54 8.71
N LEU A 136 -25.64 3.79 8.65
CA LEU A 136 -27.06 4.13 8.63
C LEU A 136 -27.68 4.06 7.22
N LEU A 137 -26.88 4.23 6.16
CA LEU A 137 -27.34 4.27 4.77
C LEU A 137 -27.16 2.94 4.00
N ALA A 138 -26.51 1.95 4.61
CA ALA A 138 -26.31 0.62 4.04
C ALA A 138 -27.40 -0.41 4.44
N ARG A 139 -28.56 0.06 4.96
CA ARG A 139 -29.70 -0.78 5.35
C ARG A 139 -30.88 -0.60 4.41
#